data_AF-A0A819SWM2-F1
#
_entry.id   AF-A0A819SWM2-F1
#
_cell.length_a   1.000
_cell.length_b   1.000
_cell.length_c   1.000
_cell.angle_alpha   90.00
_cell.angle_beta   90.00
_cell.angle_gamma   90.00
#
_symmetry.space_group_name_H-M   'P 1'
#
loop_
_entity.id
_entity.type
_entity.pdbx_description
1 polymer ?
#
loop_
_entity_poly.entity_id
_entity_poly.type
_entity_poly.pdbx_seq_one_letter_code
_entity_poly.pdbx_strand_id
1 'polypeptide(L)' 'VEGENIGKPAALDVKNNTVTYVSILGVEGTRQRLKEFRQQTLKLIDECWPSGAETIKDVVNYIVDRKN' A
#
# COMPACT_ATOMS: atom_id res chain seq x y z
N VAL A 1 -2.83 5.01 -19.00
CA VAL A 1 -4.20 4.79 -18.49
C VAL A 1 -4.09 4.07 -17.16
N GLU A 2 -4.53 4.67 -16.06
CA GLU A 2 -4.52 3.99 -14.75
C GLU A 2 -5.50 2.81 -14.81
N GLY A 3 -4.98 1.57 -14.78
CA GLY A 3 -5.77 0.34 -14.80
C GLY A 3 -5.41 -0.70 -15.86
N GLU A 4 -4.52 -0.40 -16.82
CA GLU A 4 -4.25 -1.30 -17.96
C GLU A 4 -3.61 -2.67 -17.61
N ASN A 5 -3.15 -2.91 -16.37
CA ASN A 5 -2.38 -4.11 -16.02
C ASN A 5 -2.78 -4.82 -14.70
N ILE A 6 -3.97 -4.57 -14.15
CA ILE A 6 -4.42 -5.13 -12.86
C ILE A 6 -5.36 -6.35 -12.97
N GLY A 7 -5.71 -6.79 -14.17
CA GLY A 7 -6.50 -8.02 -14.40
C GLY A 7 -7.97 -7.96 -13.93
N LYS A 8 -8.45 -6.80 -13.50
CA LYS A 8 -9.84 -6.52 -13.11
C LYS A 8 -10.25 -5.11 -13.52
N PRO A 9 -11.56 -4.79 -13.63
CA PRO A 9 -12.01 -3.44 -13.95
C PRO A 9 -11.48 -2.42 -12.94
N ALA A 10 -10.81 -1.38 -13.45
CA ALA A 10 -10.35 -0.24 -12.66
C ALA A 10 -11.51 0.74 -12.38
N ALA A 11 -11.33 1.65 -11.41
CA ALA A 11 -12.22 2.78 -11.13
C ALA A 11 -13.69 2.46 -10.79
N LEU A 12 -14.01 1.21 -10.41
CA LEU A 12 -15.36 0.84 -9.95
C LEU A 12 -15.77 1.60 -8.68
N ASP A 13 -14.81 1.96 -7.83
CA ASP A 13 -15.08 2.67 -6.58
C ASP A 13 -15.70 4.05 -6.82
N VAL A 14 -15.28 4.75 -7.89
CA VAL A 14 -15.85 6.04 -8.30
C VAL A 14 -17.29 5.86 -8.75
N LYS A 15 -17.56 4.86 -9.58
CA LYS A 15 -18.92 4.55 -10.06
C LYS A 15 -19.87 4.22 -8.90
N ASN A 16 -19.37 3.53 -7.88
CA ASN A 16 -20.17 3.06 -6.75
C ASN A 16 -20.23 4.06 -5.58
N ASN A 17 -19.63 5.26 -5.71
CA ASN A 17 -19.48 6.22 -4.60
C ASN A 17 -18.89 5.56 -3.34
N THR A 18 -17.97 4.61 -3.51
CA THR A 18 -17.36 3.90 -2.40
C THR A 18 -16.37 4.81 -1.69
N VAL A 19 -16.49 4.89 -0.36
CA VAL A 19 -15.55 5.65 0.46
C VAL A 19 -14.23 4.87 0.56
N THR A 20 -13.14 5.48 0.08
CA THR A 20 -11.80 4.88 0.04
C THR A 20 -10.77 5.84 0.64
N TYR A 21 -9.56 5.35 0.90
CA TYR A 21 -8.46 6.23 1.32
C TYR A 21 -8.20 7.35 0.30
N VAL A 22 -8.23 7.03 -1.00
CA VAL A 22 -8.02 8.02 -2.07
C VAL A 22 -9.15 9.04 -2.12
N SER A 23 -10.41 8.67 -1.85
CA SER A 23 -11.52 9.63 -1.84
C SER A 23 -11.48 10.58 -0.64
N ILE A 24 -10.90 10.16 0.50
CA ILE A 24 -10.79 10.98 1.71
C ILE A 24 -9.53 11.84 1.69
N LEU A 25 -8.39 11.26 1.35
CA LEU A 25 -7.06 11.86 1.53
C LEU A 25 -6.47 12.40 0.21
N GLY A 26 -7.10 12.09 -0.93
CA GLY A 26 -6.49 12.24 -2.24
C GLY A 26 -5.36 11.22 -2.49
N VAL A 27 -4.86 11.18 -3.73
CA VAL A 27 -3.77 10.28 -4.12
C VAL A 27 -2.50 10.57 -3.31
N GLU A 28 -2.12 11.84 -3.17
CA GLU A 28 -0.88 12.21 -2.48
C GLU A 28 -0.97 11.94 -0.97
N GLY A 29 -2.10 12.28 -0.33
CA GLY A 29 -2.31 11.96 1.08
C GLY A 29 -2.32 10.45 1.33
N THR A 30 -2.87 9.67 0.40
CA THR A 30 -2.81 8.19 0.46
C THR A 30 -1.39 7.66 0.32
N ARG A 31 -0.59 8.21 -0.61
CA ARG A 31 0.84 7.84 -0.77
C ARG A 31 1.66 8.17 0.47
N GLN A 32 1.43 9.33 1.07
CA GLN A 32 2.09 9.72 2.32
C GLN A 32 1.72 8.76 3.45
N ARG A 33 0.43 8.44 3.60
CA ARG A 33 -0.04 7.47 4.60
C ARG A 33 0.56 6.08 4.42
N LEU A 34 0.75 5.66 3.16
CA LEU A 34 1.38 4.38 2.82
C LEU A 34 2.86 4.34 3.26
N LYS A 35 3.60 5.45 3.08
CA LYS A 35 4.99 5.57 3.55
C LYS A 35 5.08 5.49 5.08
N GLU A 36 4.17 6.15 5.80
CA GLU A 36 4.09 6.08 7.26
C GLU A 36 3.84 4.66 7.74
N PHE A 37 2.89 3.95 7.14
CA PHE A 37 2.61 2.55 7.48
C PHE A 37 3.79 1.64 7.19
N ARG A 38 4.46 1.79 6.03
CA ARG A 38 5.69 1.05 5.71
C ARG A 38 6.74 1.20 6.82
N GLN A 39 7.02 2.44 7.23
CA GLN A 39 8.00 2.72 8.29
C GLN A 39 7.60 2.11 9.63
N GLN A 40 6.33 2.27 10.03
CA GLN A 40 5.82 1.70 11.28
C GLN A 40 5.89 0.17 11.28
N THR A 41 5.53 -0.47 10.18
CA THR A 41 5.58 -1.94 10.04
C THR A 41 7.01 -2.46 10.04
N LEU A 42 7.94 -1.82 9.33
CA LEU A 42 9.36 -2.22 9.36
C LEU A 42 9.94 -2.14 10.78
N LYS A 43 9.64 -1.05 11.49
CA LYS A 43 10.02 -0.89 12.90
C LYS A 43 9.44 -2.01 13.77
N LEU A 44 8.16 -2.33 13.60
CA LEU A 44 7.51 -3.41 14.35
C LEU A 44 8.15 -4.77 14.07
N ILE A 45 8.56 -5.04 12.82
CA ILE A 45 9.26 -6.26 12.45
C ILE A 45 10.60 -6.34 13.19
N ASP A 46 11.38 -5.27 13.22
CA ASP A 46 12.67 -5.22 13.93
C ASP A 46 12.49 -5.42 15.45
N GLU A 47 11.41 -4.88 16.03
CA GLU A 47 11.07 -5.03 17.44
C GLU A 47 10.64 -6.47 17.80
N CYS A 48 9.85 -7.12 16.93
CA CYS A 48 9.39 -8.49 17.16
C CYS A 48 10.45 -9.55 16.81
N TRP A 49 11.26 -9.29 15.79
CA TRP A 49 12.30 -10.19 15.28
C TRP A 49 13.58 -9.41 14.98
N PRO A 50 14.46 -9.25 15.99
CA PRO A 50 15.72 -8.53 15.81
C PRO A 50 16.66 -9.14 14.75
N SER A 51 16.43 -10.39 14.35
CA SER A 51 17.12 -11.06 13.25
C SER A 51 16.21 -12.07 12.56
N GLY A 52 16.49 -12.36 11.28
CA GLY A 52 15.84 -13.45 10.54
C GLY A 52 14.50 -13.12 9.87
N ALA A 53 14.05 -11.86 9.86
CA ALA A 53 12.77 -11.44 9.29
C ALA A 53 12.87 -10.67 7.96
N GLU A 54 14.01 -10.74 7.26
CA GLU A 54 14.25 -9.99 6.01
C GLU A 54 13.21 -10.28 4.93
N THR A 55 12.78 -11.54 4.77
CA THR A 55 11.72 -11.89 3.82
C THR A 55 10.39 -11.17 4.10
N ILE A 56 10.06 -10.92 5.36
CA ILE A 56 8.84 -10.17 5.71
C ILE A 56 9.01 -8.70 5.32
N LYS A 57 10.19 -8.12 5.55
CA LYS A 57 10.52 -6.75 5.12
C LYS A 57 10.43 -6.61 3.60
N ASP A 58 10.92 -7.60 2.86
CA ASP A 58 10.81 -7.66 1.40
C ASP A 58 9.35 -7.67 0.94
N VAL A 59 8.49 -8.46 1.59
CA VAL A 59 7.04 -8.49 1.31
C VAL A 59 6.40 -7.14 1.60
N VAL A 60 6.72 -6.49 2.71
CA VAL A 60 6.21 -5.15 3.04
C VAL A 60 6.59 -4.14 1.97
N ASN A 61 7.85 -4.15 1.53
CA ASN A 61 8.34 -3.28 0.46
C ASN A 61 7.62 -3.57 -0.86
N TYR A 62 7.47 -4.84 -1.22
CA TYR A 62 6.78 -5.26 -2.43
C TYR A 62 5.31 -4.81 -2.45
N ILE A 63 4.57 -4.98 -1.35
CA ILE A 63 3.16 -4.56 -1.26
C ILE A 63 2.98 -3.07 -1.56
N VAL A 64 3.93 -2.24 -1.10
CA VAL A 64 3.90 -0.79 -1.25
C VAL A 64 4.33 -0.34 -2.64
N ASP A 65 5.36 -0.98 -3.20
CA ASP A 65 5.99 -0.55 -4.45
C ASP A 65 5.47 -1.28 -5.70
N ARG A 66 4.59 -2.28 -5.56
CA ARG A 66 4.04 -3.03 -6.70
C ARG A 66 3.22 -2.14 -7.63
N LYS A 67 3.33 -2.42 -8.94
CA LYS A 67 2.65 -1.66 -10.00
C LYS A 67 1.30 -2.28 -10.41
N ASN A 68 1.00 -3.47 -9.91
CA ASN A 68 -0.16 -4.29 -10.25
C ASN A 68 -0.59 -5.14 -9.04
#